data_AF-A0A6G0Q8L5-F1
#
_entry.id   AF-A0A6G0Q8L5-F1
#
_cell.length_a   1.000
_cell.length_b   1.000
_cell.length_c   1.000
_cell.angle_alpha   90.00
_cell.angle_beta   90.00
_cell.angle_gamma   90.00
#
_symmetry.space_group_name_H-M   'P 1'
#
loop_
_entity.id
_entity.type
_entity.pdbx_description
1 polymer ?
#
loop_
_entity_poly.entity_id
_entity_poly.type
_entity_poly.pdbx_seq_one_letter_code
_entity_poly.pdbx_strand_id
1 'polypeptide(L)'
;MSSYSKTVGGKLQLKGGLSLKPVKKHKKNKKEKEKKKKKREREEEEEEETPLKPFELVKTRGSGRLLSSGTTLMGQVGSKFLQELSVGDAIVIQHPTSLLEETRIVGMVLSDVSASVSSAFSSDLVSSTPFYFIKAPPEEEKHQEEEKEKKKKKKKMDEQTAFGTYAGGTEKGGQITYRVKKSGAYGGYAIVKEDANVERSREDLLDIRAKKKGDRHCM
;
A
#
# COMPACT_ATOMS: atom_id res chain seq x y z
N MET A 1 59.91 25.89 23.08
CA MET A 1 59.16 27.10 23.45
C MET A 1 57.68 26.77 23.49
N SER A 2 57.11 26.81 24.69
CA SER A 2 55.71 26.56 25.00
C SER A 2 54.98 27.91 25.07
N SER A 3 53.98 28.12 24.22
CA SER A 3 52.95 29.18 24.27
C SER A 3 52.23 29.10 22.91
N TYR A 4 50.99 28.65 22.78
CA TYR A 4 49.77 29.35 23.14
C TYR A 4 48.60 28.34 23.20
N SER A 5 48.42 27.68 24.34
CA SER A 5 47.15 27.04 24.70
C SER A 5 46.33 28.01 25.56
N LYS A 6 45.71 29.01 24.93
CA LYS A 6 44.68 29.84 25.58
C LYS A 6 43.31 29.38 25.09
N THR A 7 42.79 28.32 25.70
CA THR A 7 41.38 27.94 25.59
C THR A 7 40.55 29.01 26.30
N VAL A 8 39.88 29.86 25.52
CA VAL A 8 38.93 30.84 26.05
C VAL A 8 37.68 30.08 26.48
N GLY A 9 37.56 29.83 27.78
CA GLY A 9 36.43 29.15 28.42
C GLY A 9 35.16 29.99 28.48
N GLY A 10 34.76 30.60 27.37
CA GLY A 10 33.52 31.35 27.21
C GLY A 10 32.55 30.60 26.30
N LYS A 11 31.27 30.49 26.70
CA LYS A 11 30.22 29.89 25.88
C LYS A 11 30.04 30.70 24.58
N LEU A 12 30.56 30.17 23.47
CA LEU A 12 30.26 30.67 22.13
C LEU A 12 28.76 30.48 21.84
N GLN A 13 28.03 31.59 21.83
CA GLN A 13 26.66 31.67 21.34
C GLN A 13 26.66 32.38 19.99
N LEU A 14 25.98 31.82 18.99
CA LEU A 14 25.75 32.49 17.71
C LEU A 14 24.76 33.64 17.95
N LYS A 15 24.97 34.81 17.31
CA LYS A 15 23.99 35.91 17.35
C LYS A 15 22.63 35.37 16.85
N GLY A 16 21.63 35.37 17.73
CA GLY A 16 20.33 34.71 17.51
C GLY A 16 19.96 33.64 18.56
N GLY A 17 20.81 33.37 19.56
CA GLY A 17 20.44 32.54 20.73
C GLY A 17 20.49 31.02 20.51
N LEU A 18 20.98 30.54 19.37
CA LEU A 18 21.12 29.12 19.08
C LEU A 18 22.43 28.58 19.68
N SER A 19 22.30 27.69 20.68
CA SER A 19 23.44 27.00 21.29
C SER A 19 23.88 25.79 20.46
N LEU A 20 25.18 25.66 20.19
CA LEU A 20 25.81 24.51 19.51
C LEU A 20 25.94 23.29 20.45
N LYS A 21 24.83 22.76 20.97
CA LYS A 21 24.84 21.46 21.67
C LYS A 21 24.64 20.32 20.66
N PRO A 22 25.49 19.28 20.66
CA PRO A 22 25.16 18.05 19.95
C PRO A 22 23.97 17.37 20.65
N VAL A 23 22.86 17.24 19.94
CA VAL A 23 21.65 16.56 20.42
C VAL A 23 21.96 15.06 20.58
N LYS A 24 22.00 14.58 21.83
CA LYS A 24 22.05 13.15 22.16
C LYS A 24 20.78 12.46 21.64
N LYS A 25 20.85 11.81 20.47
CA LYS A 25 19.76 10.97 19.96
C LYS A 25 19.73 9.63 20.71
N HIS A 26 18.69 9.46 21.54
CA HIS A 26 18.32 8.22 22.21
C HIS A 26 17.96 7.10 21.20
N LYS A 27 18.66 5.97 21.28
CA LYS A 27 18.17 4.55 21.35
C LYS A 27 16.88 4.10 20.62
N LYS A 28 16.38 4.73 19.55
CA LYS A 28 15.22 4.21 18.77
C LYS A 28 15.57 3.37 17.52
N ASN A 29 16.78 3.46 16.97
CA ASN A 29 17.10 2.82 15.68
C ASN A 29 17.52 1.35 15.73
N LYS A 30 17.76 0.75 16.91
CA LYS A 30 18.17 -0.67 16.98
C LYS A 30 16.98 -1.65 16.90
N LYS A 31 15.79 -1.23 17.35
CA LYS A 31 14.58 -2.08 17.40
C LYS A 31 13.87 -2.23 16.04
N GLU A 32 14.04 -1.24 15.15
CA GLU A 32 13.50 -1.30 13.78
C GLU A 32 14.31 -2.20 12.84
N LYS A 33 15.63 -2.28 13.04
CA LYS A 33 16.51 -3.12 12.19
C LYS A 33 16.33 -4.62 12.47
N GLU A 34 16.05 -5.02 13.71
CA GLU A 34 15.72 -6.42 14.06
C GLU A 34 14.33 -6.85 13.56
N LYS A 35 13.31 -5.98 13.63
CA LYS A 35 11.98 -6.30 13.07
C LYS A 35 12.01 -6.49 11.55
N LYS A 36 12.91 -5.80 10.84
CA LYS A 36 13.03 -5.91 9.38
C LYS A 36 13.77 -7.18 8.92
N LYS A 37 14.68 -7.73 9.74
CA LYS A 37 15.30 -9.04 9.48
C LYS A 37 14.35 -10.19 9.81
N LYS A 38 13.64 -10.12 10.94
CA LYS A 38 12.67 -11.16 11.34
C LYS A 38 11.45 -11.28 10.40
N LYS A 39 11.17 -10.24 9.60
CA LYS A 39 10.12 -10.29 8.56
C LYS A 39 10.61 -10.88 7.24
N ARG A 40 11.93 -11.00 7.02
CA ARG A 40 12.52 -11.52 5.78
C ARG A 40 12.82 -13.02 5.81
N GLU A 41 12.85 -13.63 7.00
CA GLU A 41 13.15 -15.06 7.19
C GLU A 41 11.89 -15.93 7.35
N ARG A 42 10.68 -15.34 7.25
CA ARG A 42 9.39 -16.07 7.38
C ARG A 42 8.57 -16.07 6.08
N GLU A 43 9.22 -15.84 4.94
CA GLU A 43 8.59 -15.86 3.61
C GLU A 43 9.15 -17.01 2.74
N GLU A 44 9.88 -17.96 3.33
CA GLU A 44 10.47 -19.13 2.64
C GLU A 44 10.01 -20.48 3.23
N GLU A 45 8.91 -20.51 3.99
CA GLU A 45 8.27 -21.78 4.34
C GLU A 45 7.31 -22.18 3.22
N GLU A 46 7.74 -23.21 2.50
CA GLU A 46 7.08 -24.02 1.48
C GLU A 46 5.54 -24.01 1.58
N GLU A 47 4.90 -23.43 0.55
CA GLU A 47 3.50 -23.74 0.24
C GLU A 47 3.47 -25.17 -0.31
N GLU A 48 3.33 -26.15 0.59
CA GLU A 48 2.91 -27.49 0.21
C GLU A 48 1.50 -27.40 -0.38
N GLU A 49 1.39 -27.60 -1.70
CA GLU A 49 0.13 -27.73 -2.42
C GLU A 49 -0.67 -28.92 -1.86
N THR A 50 -1.53 -28.65 -0.88
CA THR A 50 -2.50 -29.64 -0.41
C THR A 50 -3.53 -29.88 -1.51
N PRO A 51 -3.85 -31.15 -1.85
CA PRO A 51 -4.79 -31.46 -2.93
C PRO A 51 -6.17 -30.86 -2.64
N LEU A 52 -6.67 -30.07 -3.58
CA LEU A 52 -7.98 -29.41 -3.55
C LEU A 52 -9.08 -30.46 -3.34
N LYS A 53 -9.60 -30.54 -2.11
CA LYS A 53 -10.82 -31.31 -1.84
C LYS A 53 -11.97 -30.69 -2.63
N PRO A 54 -12.87 -31.50 -3.22
CA PRO A 54 -14.05 -30.97 -3.89
C PRO A 54 -14.85 -30.11 -2.92
N PHE A 55 -15.15 -28.88 -3.33
CA PHE A 55 -15.92 -27.94 -2.53
C PHE A 55 -17.36 -28.42 -2.41
N GLU A 56 -17.76 -28.85 -1.21
CA GLU A 56 -19.13 -29.26 -0.92
C GLU A 56 -19.92 -28.08 -0.32
N LEU A 57 -21.05 -27.72 -0.94
CA LEU A 57 -21.96 -26.70 -0.40
C LEU A 57 -22.71 -27.26 0.82
N VAL A 58 -22.14 -27.06 2.01
CA VAL A 58 -22.74 -27.49 3.28
C VAL A 58 -23.45 -26.33 3.96
N LYS A 59 -24.77 -26.45 4.16
CA LYS A 59 -25.58 -25.51 4.98
C LYS A 59 -25.20 -25.70 6.44
N THR A 60 -24.48 -24.73 7.01
CA THR A 60 -24.02 -24.77 8.40
C THR A 60 -24.89 -23.85 9.25
N ARG A 61 -25.19 -24.26 10.49
CA ARG A 61 -25.96 -23.44 11.42
C ARG A 61 -25.09 -22.34 12.03
N GLY A 62 -25.55 -21.10 11.98
CA GLY A 62 -24.89 -19.95 12.60
C GLY A 62 -25.00 -19.95 14.12
N SER A 63 -24.02 -19.34 14.77
CA SER A 63 -24.06 -19.06 16.21
C SER A 63 -24.98 -17.88 16.52
N GLY A 64 -25.74 -18.02 17.60
CA GLY A 64 -26.68 -16.99 18.04
C GLY A 64 -27.91 -16.88 17.15
N ARG A 65 -28.47 -15.68 17.13
CA ARG A 65 -29.70 -15.33 16.42
C ARG A 65 -29.53 -13.95 15.81
N LEU A 66 -30.35 -13.61 14.84
CA LEU A 66 -30.26 -12.32 14.16
C LEU A 66 -31.63 -11.64 14.02
N LEU A 67 -31.55 -10.33 13.85
CA LEU A 67 -32.60 -9.44 13.41
C LEU A 67 -32.14 -8.81 12.10
N SER A 68 -33.07 -8.40 11.25
CA SER A 68 -32.75 -7.70 10.00
C SER A 68 -33.57 -6.42 9.89
N SER A 69 -32.92 -5.37 9.40
CA SER A 69 -33.60 -4.16 8.97
C SER A 69 -32.99 -3.70 7.64
N GLY A 70 -33.78 -3.79 6.58
CA GLY A 70 -33.32 -3.55 5.21
C GLY A 70 -32.13 -4.46 4.86
N THR A 71 -30.99 -3.84 4.53
CA THR A 71 -29.76 -4.54 4.17
C THR A 71 -28.82 -4.82 5.35
N THR A 72 -29.22 -4.47 6.57
CA THR A 72 -28.39 -4.63 7.77
C THR A 72 -28.87 -5.81 8.60
N LEU A 73 -27.92 -6.65 9.00
CA LEU A 73 -28.11 -7.76 9.92
C LEU A 73 -27.54 -7.39 11.29
N MET A 74 -28.39 -7.52 12.30
CA MET A 74 -28.06 -7.29 13.70
C MET A 74 -28.05 -8.64 14.41
N GLY A 75 -26.87 -9.14 14.73
CA GLY A 75 -26.68 -10.28 15.61
C GLY A 75 -27.19 -9.99 17.01
N GLN A 76 -27.68 -11.02 17.68
CA GLN A 76 -28.02 -10.98 19.09
C GLN A 76 -26.96 -11.70 19.93
N VAL A 77 -27.19 -11.78 21.24
CA VAL A 77 -26.25 -12.40 22.19
C VAL A 77 -25.82 -13.79 21.71
N GLY A 78 -24.51 -13.98 21.56
CA GLY A 78 -23.90 -15.24 21.13
C GLY A 78 -23.62 -15.36 19.63
N SER A 79 -23.89 -14.32 18.82
CA SER A 79 -23.46 -14.25 17.42
C SER A 79 -21.94 -14.03 17.30
N LYS A 80 -21.32 -14.66 16.31
CA LYS A 80 -19.88 -14.58 16.00
C LYS A 80 -19.65 -14.34 14.51
N PHE A 81 -20.21 -13.27 13.98
CA PHE A 81 -20.15 -13.01 12.54
C PHE A 81 -18.71 -12.91 11.99
N LEU A 82 -17.74 -12.38 12.74
CA LEU A 82 -16.36 -12.26 12.22
C LEU A 82 -15.68 -13.63 12.08
N GLN A 83 -16.07 -14.59 12.91
CA GLN A 83 -15.49 -15.93 12.89
C GLN A 83 -16.20 -16.84 11.87
N GLU A 84 -17.52 -16.68 11.73
CA GLU A 84 -18.35 -17.62 10.96
C GLU A 84 -18.66 -17.13 9.55
N LEU A 85 -18.67 -15.82 9.29
CA LEU A 85 -19.09 -15.24 8.02
C LEU A 85 -17.93 -14.52 7.32
N SER A 86 -17.88 -14.69 6.01
CA SER A 86 -17.01 -13.96 5.09
C SER A 86 -17.84 -13.21 4.06
N VAL A 87 -17.25 -12.17 3.48
CA VAL A 87 -17.84 -11.47 2.33
C VAL A 87 -18.03 -12.46 1.19
N GLY A 88 -19.22 -12.49 0.58
CA GLY A 88 -19.58 -13.44 -0.47
C GLY A 88 -20.28 -14.70 0.03
N ASP A 89 -20.28 -14.98 1.33
CA ASP A 89 -21.05 -16.10 1.88
C ASP A 89 -22.56 -15.88 1.69
N ALA A 90 -23.33 -16.96 1.59
CA ALA A 90 -24.78 -16.88 1.57
C ALA A 90 -25.35 -17.13 2.97
N ILE A 91 -26.17 -16.22 3.47
CA ILE A 91 -26.99 -16.39 4.67
C ILE A 91 -28.37 -16.89 4.25
N VAL A 92 -28.85 -17.91 4.93
CA VAL A 92 -30.15 -18.53 4.74
C VAL A 92 -30.97 -18.38 6.00
N ILE A 93 -32.17 -17.81 5.87
CA ILE A 93 -33.08 -17.59 6.99
C ILE A 93 -34.45 -18.10 6.62
N GLN A 94 -35.15 -18.68 7.58
CA GLN A 94 -36.56 -18.98 7.47
C GLN A 94 -37.37 -17.85 8.13
N HIS A 95 -38.21 -17.18 7.35
CA HIS A 95 -39.05 -16.11 7.87
C HIS A 95 -40.06 -16.65 8.88
N PRO A 96 -40.24 -15.97 10.03
CA PRO A 96 -41.09 -16.48 11.10
C PRO A 96 -42.59 -16.47 10.75
N THR A 97 -43.01 -15.56 9.87
CA THR A 97 -44.41 -15.37 9.48
C THR A 97 -44.75 -16.06 8.17
N SER A 98 -43.89 -15.97 7.15
CA SER A 98 -44.14 -16.59 5.84
C SER A 98 -43.66 -18.04 5.75
N LEU A 99 -42.83 -18.51 6.70
CA LEU A 99 -42.16 -19.82 6.69
C LEU A 99 -41.29 -20.10 5.45
N LEU A 100 -41.11 -19.11 4.57
CA LEU A 100 -40.30 -19.21 3.37
C LEU A 100 -38.81 -19.09 3.74
N GLU A 101 -37.99 -19.93 3.10
CA GLU A 101 -36.54 -19.78 3.18
C GLU A 101 -36.06 -18.73 2.18
N GLU A 102 -35.33 -17.75 2.68
CA GLU A 102 -34.69 -16.71 1.88
C GLU A 102 -33.19 -16.78 2.02
N THR A 103 -32.51 -16.64 0.88
CA THR A 103 -31.06 -16.64 0.78
C THR A 103 -30.59 -15.27 0.32
N ARG A 104 -29.57 -14.75 1.02
CA ARG A 104 -28.96 -13.44 0.76
C ARG A 104 -27.45 -13.51 0.88
N ILE A 105 -26.75 -12.78 0.04
CA ILE A 105 -25.27 -12.76 0.03
C ILE A 105 -24.78 -11.73 1.04
N VAL A 106 -23.77 -12.07 1.82
CA VAL A 106 -23.09 -11.18 2.75
C VAL A 106 -22.23 -10.20 1.95
N GLY A 107 -22.56 -8.91 2.05
CA GLY A 107 -21.79 -7.84 1.41
C GLY A 107 -20.61 -7.37 2.27
N MET A 108 -20.80 -7.29 3.60
CA MET A 108 -19.74 -6.93 4.53
C MET A 108 -20.02 -7.46 5.93
N VAL A 109 -18.95 -7.73 6.69
CA VAL A 109 -19.01 -8.07 8.11
C VAL A 109 -18.24 -7.00 8.88
N LEU A 110 -18.93 -6.25 9.73
CA LEU A 110 -18.35 -5.11 10.46
C LEU A 110 -17.89 -5.52 11.87
N SER A 111 -18.68 -6.36 12.54
CA SER A 111 -18.39 -6.89 13.86
C SER A 111 -19.12 -8.21 14.07
N ASP A 112 -18.88 -8.89 15.20
CA ASP A 112 -19.60 -10.12 15.55
C ASP A 112 -21.12 -9.95 15.64
N VAL A 113 -21.59 -8.71 15.78
CA VAL A 113 -23.00 -8.35 15.99
C VAL A 113 -23.57 -7.61 14.77
N SER A 114 -22.75 -7.18 13.81
CA SER A 114 -23.23 -6.33 12.71
C SER A 114 -22.64 -6.77 11.39
N ALA A 115 -23.50 -7.13 10.45
CA ALA A 115 -23.16 -7.45 9.08
C ALA A 115 -24.15 -6.79 8.12
N SER A 116 -23.83 -6.73 6.83
CA SER A 116 -24.73 -6.26 5.80
C SER A 116 -24.81 -7.25 4.66
N VAL A 117 -26.01 -7.36 4.09
CA VAL A 117 -26.34 -8.21 2.94
C VAL A 117 -26.51 -7.38 1.67
N SER A 118 -26.29 -8.02 0.52
CA SER A 118 -26.38 -7.39 -0.79
C SER A 118 -27.78 -6.86 -1.13
N SER A 119 -28.82 -7.53 -0.63
CA SER A 119 -30.21 -7.12 -0.80
C SER A 119 -31.02 -7.42 0.45
N ALA A 120 -32.04 -6.60 0.71
CA ALA A 120 -32.94 -6.79 1.84
C ALA A 120 -33.75 -8.09 1.71
N PHE A 121 -34.14 -8.65 2.84
CA PHE A 121 -35.14 -9.73 2.89
C PHE A 121 -36.51 -9.19 2.47
N SER A 122 -37.45 -10.07 2.09
CA SER A 122 -38.80 -9.63 1.69
C SER A 122 -39.53 -8.90 2.81
N SER A 123 -39.31 -9.33 4.05
CA SER A 123 -39.78 -8.67 5.27
C SER A 123 -38.65 -8.57 6.29
N ASP A 124 -38.63 -7.49 7.07
CA ASP A 124 -37.67 -7.33 8.15
C ASP A 124 -37.93 -8.34 9.28
N LEU A 125 -36.85 -8.91 9.82
CA LEU A 125 -36.90 -9.86 10.92
C LEU A 125 -36.94 -9.11 12.25
N VAL A 126 -38.17 -8.87 12.72
CA VAL A 126 -38.44 -8.19 14.00
C VAL A 126 -38.19 -9.12 15.19
N SER A 127 -38.33 -10.43 15.00
CA SER A 127 -38.12 -11.43 16.04
C SER A 127 -36.76 -12.11 15.89
N SER A 128 -36.25 -12.59 17.03
CA SER A 128 -34.96 -13.26 17.14
C SER A 128 -34.95 -14.59 16.38
N THR A 129 -34.40 -14.58 15.16
CA THR A 129 -34.42 -15.74 14.25
C THR A 129 -33.08 -16.46 14.17
N PRO A 130 -33.07 -17.80 14.17
CA PRO A 130 -31.87 -18.56 13.86
C PRO A 130 -31.54 -18.42 12.36
N PHE A 131 -30.26 -18.50 12.03
CA PHE A 131 -29.80 -18.42 10.65
C PHE A 131 -28.84 -19.56 10.33
N TYR A 132 -28.70 -19.82 9.04
CA TYR A 132 -27.72 -20.72 8.48
C TYR A 132 -26.85 -19.94 7.51
N PHE A 133 -25.67 -20.45 7.23
CA PHE A 133 -24.80 -19.88 6.21
C PHE A 133 -24.15 -20.97 5.38
N ILE A 134 -23.83 -20.61 4.15
CA ILE A 134 -23.12 -21.43 3.18
C ILE A 134 -21.89 -20.63 2.78
N LYS A 135 -20.72 -21.25 2.92
CA LYS A 135 -19.47 -20.61 2.55
C LYS A 135 -19.42 -20.37 1.05
N ALA A 136 -18.86 -19.23 0.65
CA ALA A 136 -18.52 -19.01 -0.74
C ALA A 136 -17.46 -20.03 -1.18
N PRO A 137 -17.50 -20.50 -2.44
CA PRO A 137 -16.35 -21.17 -3.03
C PRO A 137 -15.12 -20.28 -2.89
N PRO A 138 -13.92 -20.83 -2.61
CA PRO A 138 -12.70 -20.06 -2.63
C PRO A 138 -12.51 -19.47 -4.04
N GLU A 139 -12.78 -18.18 -4.20
CA GLU A 139 -12.30 -17.39 -5.35
C GLU A 139 -10.80 -17.14 -5.17
N GLU A 140 -10.03 -18.21 -5.05
CA GLU A 140 -8.58 -18.13 -4.99
C GLU A 140 -8.06 -17.99 -6.42
N GLU A 141 -7.55 -16.80 -6.74
CA GLU A 141 -6.32 -16.50 -7.50
C GLU A 141 -6.45 -15.15 -8.23
N LYS A 142 -7.51 -14.93 -9.00
CA LYS A 142 -7.57 -13.81 -9.96
C LYS A 142 -7.48 -12.42 -9.33
N HIS A 143 -8.26 -12.16 -8.27
CA HIS A 143 -8.36 -10.80 -7.73
C HIS A 143 -7.16 -10.40 -6.85
N GLN A 144 -6.54 -11.38 -6.17
CA GLN A 144 -5.35 -11.14 -5.36
C GLN A 144 -4.08 -11.05 -6.22
N GLU A 145 -3.98 -11.85 -7.28
CA GLU A 145 -2.91 -11.72 -8.27
C GLU A 145 -2.96 -10.38 -9.00
N GLU A 146 -4.14 -9.93 -9.43
CA GLU A 146 -4.31 -8.63 -10.07
C GLU A 146 -3.87 -7.47 -9.18
N GLU A 147 -4.21 -7.50 -7.89
CA GLU A 147 -3.78 -6.50 -6.92
C GLU A 147 -2.25 -6.51 -6.70
N LYS A 148 -1.65 -7.72 -6.58
CA LYS A 148 -0.20 -7.89 -6.44
C LYS A 148 0.53 -7.42 -7.70
N GLU A 149 0.00 -7.73 -8.89
CA GLU A 149 0.54 -7.27 -10.17
C GLU A 149 0.47 -5.74 -10.30
N LYS A 150 -0.67 -5.13 -10.00
CA LYS A 150 -0.83 -3.66 -10.06
C LYS A 150 0.15 -2.97 -9.11
N LYS A 151 0.38 -3.52 -7.92
CA LYS A 151 1.39 -3.03 -6.96
C LYS A 151 2.83 -3.22 -7.47
N LYS A 152 3.16 -4.37 -8.08
CA LYS A 152 4.47 -4.61 -8.70
C LYS A 152 4.73 -3.65 -9.88
N LYS A 153 3.74 -3.43 -10.75
CA LYS A 153 3.82 -2.50 -11.88
C LYS A 153 4.03 -1.06 -11.42
N LYS A 154 3.28 -0.60 -10.40
CA LYS A 154 3.48 0.75 -9.81
C LYS A 154 4.89 0.92 -9.24
N LYS A 155 5.39 -0.04 -8.47
CA LYS A 155 6.77 0.02 -7.93
C LYS A 155 7.83 0.08 -9.02
N LYS A 156 7.70 -0.71 -10.08
CA LYS A 156 8.63 -0.66 -11.22
C LYS A 156 8.61 0.71 -11.91
N MET A 157 7.42 1.28 -12.13
CA MET A 157 7.27 2.62 -12.71
C MET A 157 7.85 3.71 -11.80
N ASP A 158 7.63 3.60 -10.49
CA ASP A 158 8.18 4.53 -9.50
C ASP A 158 9.70 4.41 -9.41
N GLU A 159 10.27 3.20 -9.49
CA GLU A 159 11.72 2.96 -9.54
C GLU A 159 12.34 3.54 -10.83
N GLN A 160 11.70 3.35 -11.98
CA GLN A 160 12.11 3.96 -13.25
C GLN A 160 12.05 5.48 -13.21
N THR A 161 11.02 6.05 -12.58
CA THR A 161 10.83 7.50 -12.44
C THR A 161 11.77 8.10 -11.39
N ALA A 162 12.03 7.39 -10.29
CA ALA A 162 12.86 7.81 -9.17
C ALA A 162 14.36 7.83 -9.51
N PHE A 163 14.79 7.13 -10.56
CA PHE A 163 16.15 7.24 -11.08
C PHE A 163 16.47 8.63 -11.66
N GLY A 164 15.50 9.55 -11.66
CA GLY A 164 15.72 10.98 -11.88
C GLY A 164 16.03 11.33 -13.33
N THR A 165 16.13 12.63 -13.58
CA THR A 165 16.30 13.29 -14.90
C THR A 165 17.54 12.87 -15.70
N TYR A 166 18.30 11.88 -15.23
CA TYR A 166 19.58 11.47 -15.81
C TYR A 166 19.67 9.98 -16.17
N ALA A 167 18.71 9.12 -15.79
CA ALA A 167 18.68 7.75 -16.33
C ALA A 167 17.30 7.10 -16.51
N GLY A 168 16.20 7.76 -16.14
CA GLY A 168 14.84 7.20 -16.27
C GLY A 168 14.17 7.41 -17.62
N GLY A 169 14.83 7.11 -18.74
CA GLY A 169 14.18 7.25 -20.07
C GLY A 169 15.00 6.89 -21.31
N THR A 170 16.25 6.47 -21.17
CA THR A 170 17.08 6.10 -22.32
C THR A 170 17.51 4.65 -22.19
N GLU A 171 16.66 3.72 -22.62
CA GLU A 171 17.15 2.39 -22.94
C GLU A 171 18.22 2.44 -24.05
N LYS A 172 18.33 3.52 -24.85
CA LYS A 172 19.38 3.67 -25.89
C LYS A 172 19.72 5.11 -26.30
N GLY A 173 20.17 5.97 -25.38
CA GLY A 173 20.74 7.28 -25.75
C GLY A 173 19.85 8.24 -26.57
N GLY A 174 18.54 7.97 -26.65
CA GLY A 174 17.59 8.66 -27.53
C GLY A 174 17.09 10.01 -27.01
N GLN A 175 17.49 10.45 -25.82
CA GLN A 175 17.11 11.77 -25.27
C GLN A 175 18.31 12.45 -24.61
N ILE A 176 18.54 13.71 -25.00
CA ILE A 176 19.56 14.61 -24.46
C ILE A 176 18.89 15.59 -23.49
N THR A 177 19.29 15.57 -22.23
CA THR A 177 18.77 16.50 -21.22
C THR A 177 19.87 17.49 -20.82
N TYR A 178 19.67 18.80 -21.03
CA TYR A 178 20.67 19.83 -20.73
C TYR A 178 20.08 21.12 -20.17
N ARG A 179 20.94 21.97 -19.59
CA ARG A 179 20.53 23.22 -18.93
C ARG A 179 20.66 24.43 -19.86
N VAL A 180 19.61 25.24 -19.92
CA VAL A 180 19.57 26.52 -20.65
C VAL A 180 19.23 27.65 -19.70
N LYS A 181 19.97 28.76 -19.78
CA LYS A 181 19.69 29.95 -18.97
C LYS A 181 18.39 30.59 -19.44
N LYS A 182 17.41 30.75 -18.55
CA LYS A 182 16.14 31.43 -18.84
C LYS A 182 16.40 32.90 -19.11
N SER A 183 15.85 33.43 -20.20
CA SER A 183 15.85 34.87 -20.48
C SER A 183 14.80 35.56 -19.60
N GLY A 184 15.23 36.10 -18.47
CA GLY A 184 14.37 36.84 -17.54
C GLY A 184 15.16 37.54 -16.45
N ALA A 185 14.56 38.56 -15.82
CA ALA A 185 15.21 39.43 -14.82
C ALA A 185 15.82 38.69 -13.61
N TYR A 186 15.34 37.47 -13.32
CA TYR A 186 15.76 36.66 -12.16
C TYR A 186 16.67 35.45 -12.52
N GLY A 187 17.18 35.36 -13.76
CA GLY A 187 18.41 34.61 -14.07
C GLY A 187 18.52 33.12 -13.69
N GLY A 188 17.45 32.32 -13.83
CA GLY A 188 17.48 30.88 -13.54
C GLY A 188 17.91 29.96 -14.70
N TYR A 189 18.01 28.66 -14.44
CA TYR A 189 18.23 27.61 -15.46
C TYR A 189 16.95 26.79 -15.68
N ALA A 190 16.68 26.40 -16.92
CA ALA A 190 15.67 25.43 -17.32
C ALA A 190 16.35 24.12 -17.75
N ILE A 191 15.72 22.98 -17.42
CA ILE A 191 16.12 21.68 -17.95
C ILE A 191 15.33 21.45 -19.23
N VAL A 192 16.04 21.33 -20.36
CA VAL A 192 15.47 21.05 -21.69
C VAL A 192 15.76 19.58 -22.01
N LYS A 193 14.75 18.88 -22.53
CA LYS A 193 14.86 17.51 -23.06
C LYS A 193 14.69 17.58 -24.57
N GLU A 194 15.68 17.09 -25.32
CA GLU A 194 15.65 16.96 -26.77
C GLU A 194 15.77 15.48 -27.15
N ASP A 195 14.96 15.00 -28.09
CA ASP A 195 15.12 13.66 -28.62
C ASP A 195 16.34 13.60 -29.54
N ALA A 196 17.27 12.68 -29.28
CA ALA A 196 18.39 12.38 -30.15
C ALA A 196 17.89 11.47 -31.28
N ASN A 197 17.84 12.01 -32.51
CA ASN A 197 17.46 11.27 -33.72
C ASN A 197 18.35 10.04 -34.04
N VAL A 198 19.48 9.89 -33.35
CA VAL A 198 20.45 8.80 -33.54
C VAL A 198 20.82 8.26 -32.16
N GLU A 199 20.87 6.94 -32.00
CA GLU A 199 21.39 6.30 -30.79
C GLU A 199 22.86 6.71 -30.59
N ARG A 200 23.10 7.62 -29.64
CA ARG A 200 24.44 8.14 -29.33
C ARG A 200 25.00 7.46 -28.09
N SER A 201 26.32 7.30 -28.05
CA SER A 201 27.01 6.80 -26.86
C SER A 201 26.84 7.79 -25.70
N ARG A 202 27.02 7.32 -24.47
CA ARG A 202 26.94 8.19 -23.28
C ARG A 202 27.99 9.31 -23.32
N GLU A 203 29.15 9.03 -23.89
CA GLU A 203 30.25 10.01 -24.06
C GLU A 203 29.84 11.10 -25.05
N ASP A 204 29.27 10.73 -26.20
CA ASP A 204 28.75 11.69 -27.18
C ASP A 204 27.68 12.62 -26.59
N LEU A 205 26.79 12.08 -25.73
CA LEU A 205 25.76 12.87 -25.05
C LEU A 205 26.37 13.88 -24.07
N LEU A 206 27.44 13.52 -23.37
CA LEU A 206 28.17 14.43 -22.47
C LEU A 206 28.89 15.52 -23.25
N ASP A 207 29.50 15.18 -24.38
CA ASP A 207 30.16 16.15 -25.26
C ASP A 207 29.18 17.18 -25.85
N ILE A 208 27.98 16.72 -26.24
CA ILE A 208 26.92 17.61 -26.72
C ILE A 208 26.47 18.56 -25.59
N ARG A 209 26.37 18.07 -24.35
CA ARG A 209 25.99 18.88 -23.18
C ARG A 209 27.06 19.90 -22.80
N ALA A 210 28.34 19.51 -22.81
CA ALA A 210 29.46 20.39 -22.49
C ALA A 210 29.56 21.58 -23.46
N LYS A 211 29.13 21.40 -24.72
CA LYS A 211 29.04 22.47 -25.73
C LYS A 211 27.90 23.46 -25.46
N LYS A 212 26.89 23.12 -24.65
CA LYS A 212 25.79 24.03 -24.31
C LYS A 212 26.24 25.01 -23.23
N LYS A 213 26.11 26.32 -23.52
CA LYS A 213 26.57 27.42 -22.65
C LYS A 213 26.03 27.36 -21.21
N GLY A 214 24.83 26.80 -21.02
CA GLY A 214 24.20 26.67 -19.70
C GLY A 214 24.56 25.39 -18.93
N ASP A 215 25.30 24.46 -19.53
CA ASP A 215 25.60 23.14 -18.95
C ASP A 215 27.08 22.74 -19.14
N ARG A 216 27.99 23.73 -19.19
CA ARG A 216 29.43 23.53 -19.43
C ARG A 216 30.17 22.74 -18.32
N HIS A 217 29.56 22.61 -17.14
CA HIS A 217 30.10 21.89 -15.99
C HIS A 217 29.40 20.54 -15.77
N CYS A 218 28.98 19.86 -16.85
CA CYS A 218 28.25 18.60 -16.78
C CYS A 218 29.13 17.35 -16.57
N MET A 219 30.37 17.51 -16.06
CA MET A 219 31.28 16.40 -15.72
C MET A 219 30.82 15.64 -14.49
#